data_AF-A0A7K2J6T8-F1
#
_entry.id   AF-A0A7K2J6T8-F1
#
_cell.length_a   1.000
_cell.length_b   1.000
_cell.length_c   1.000
_cell.angle_alpha   90.00
_cell.angle_beta   90.00
_cell.angle_gamma   90.00
#
_symmetry.space_group_name_H-M   'P 1'
#
loop_
_entity.id
_entity.type
_entity.pdbx_description
1 polymer ?
#
loop_
_entity_poly.entity_id
_entity_poly.type
_entity_poly.pdbx_seq_one_letter_code
_entity_poly.pdbx_strand_id
1 'polypeptide(L)'
;REAVERARSPRRPRAEAYLADYFAVRLPLHGDRCGSTDPGLLAGFGLRADGQAVAYVAQCGTPTRPAGYRAAARTIRLADRLGVPVLTLVDTPGAANDAEAERAGAGAAIADTFAAIAAARVPVTTLVIGEGGSGGALALAAPGNTHVTADSYFSVIAPELAAAILKRPPEETGATADQLRLRPQDLVELGIARSIVT
;
A
#
# COMPACT_ATOMS: atom_id res chain seq x y z
N ARG A 1 14.78 5.23 13.20
CA ARG A 1 14.15 6.59 13.23
C ARG A 1 14.10 7.29 11.87
N GLU A 2 15.24 7.57 11.24
CA GLU A 2 15.33 8.39 10.02
C GLU A 2 14.47 7.90 8.85
N ALA A 3 14.39 6.59 8.62
CA ALA A 3 13.54 6.00 7.58
C ALA A 3 12.04 6.33 7.78
N VAL A 4 11.58 6.40 9.02
CA VAL A 4 10.18 6.77 9.35
C VAL A 4 9.94 8.24 9.04
N GLU A 5 10.88 9.12 9.39
CA GLU A 5 10.79 10.56 9.11
C GLU A 5 10.78 10.83 7.60
N ARG A 6 11.61 10.12 6.82
CA ARG A 6 11.60 10.20 5.35
C ARG A 6 10.29 9.67 4.75
N ALA A 7 9.81 8.51 5.22
CA ALA A 7 8.53 7.92 4.81
C ALA A 7 7.34 8.86 5.02
N ARG A 8 7.38 9.66 6.09
CA ARG A 8 6.32 10.61 6.46
C ARG A 8 6.54 12.02 5.92
N SER A 9 7.66 12.28 5.23
CA SER A 9 7.98 13.62 4.74
C SER A 9 6.85 14.19 3.86
N PRO A 10 6.42 15.44 4.09
CA PRO A 10 5.42 16.08 3.23
C PRO A 10 5.98 16.39 1.83
N ARG A 11 7.30 16.40 1.67
CA ARG A 11 7.97 16.66 0.38
C ARG A 11 8.12 15.41 -0.48
N ARG A 12 7.78 14.22 0.03
CA ARG A 12 7.92 12.99 -0.76
C ARG A 12 6.86 12.95 -1.88
N PRO A 13 7.20 12.42 -3.07
CA PRO A 13 6.19 12.10 -4.07
C PRO A 13 5.18 11.09 -3.51
N ARG A 14 3.89 11.36 -3.71
CA ARG A 14 2.78 10.47 -3.35
C ARG A 14 2.24 9.77 -4.60
N ALA A 15 1.28 8.86 -4.43
CA ALA A 15 0.68 8.08 -5.51
C ALA A 15 0.42 8.85 -6.81
N GLU A 16 -0.21 10.03 -6.76
CA GLU A 16 -0.50 10.82 -7.96
C GLU A 16 0.74 11.19 -8.78
N ALA A 17 1.87 11.49 -8.12
CA ALA A 17 3.11 11.84 -8.80
C ALA A 17 3.67 10.62 -9.57
N TYR A 18 3.71 9.46 -8.93
CA TYR A 18 4.13 8.21 -9.58
C TYR A 18 3.21 7.83 -10.75
N LEU A 19 1.89 7.96 -10.55
CA LEU A 19 0.90 7.65 -11.58
C LEU A 19 0.94 8.64 -12.75
N ALA A 20 1.31 9.90 -12.52
CA ALA A 20 1.47 10.92 -13.56
C ALA A 20 2.74 10.71 -14.38
N ASP A 21 3.83 10.25 -13.75
CA ASP A 21 5.07 9.93 -14.44
C ASP A 21 4.97 8.62 -15.24
N TYR A 22 4.31 7.59 -14.68
CA TYR A 22 4.27 6.26 -15.28
C TYR A 22 3.27 6.10 -16.44
N PHE A 23 2.14 6.83 -16.40
CA PHE A 23 1.06 6.67 -17.37
C PHE A 23 0.93 7.89 -18.28
N ALA A 24 0.81 7.63 -19.59
CA ALA A 24 0.46 8.65 -20.57
C ALA A 24 -1.02 9.04 -20.48
N VAL A 25 -1.90 8.07 -20.20
CA VAL A 25 -3.35 8.28 -20.01
C VAL A 25 -3.84 7.43 -18.84
N ARG A 26 -4.68 8.00 -17.97
CA ARG A 26 -5.36 7.29 -16.88
C ARG A 26 -6.88 7.30 -17.06
N LEU A 27 -7.50 6.17 -16.74
CA LEU A 27 -8.93 5.96 -16.65
C LEU A 27 -9.28 5.54 -15.21
N PRO A 28 -9.63 6.49 -14.32
CA PRO A 28 -9.92 6.19 -12.94
C PRO A 28 -11.24 5.41 -12.80
N LEU A 29 -11.27 4.50 -11.83
CA LEU A 29 -12.44 3.75 -11.42
C LEU A 29 -12.84 4.17 -10.01
N HIS A 30 -14.07 4.66 -9.86
CA HIS A 30 -14.59 5.10 -8.58
C HIS A 30 -15.60 4.10 -8.00
N GLY A 31 -15.73 4.11 -6.68
CA GLY A 31 -16.76 3.37 -5.95
C GLY A 31 -16.43 1.92 -5.64
N ASP A 32 -16.95 1.47 -4.50
CA ASP A 32 -16.80 0.10 -4.00
C ASP A 32 -17.95 -0.84 -4.41
N ARG A 33 -18.99 -0.31 -5.07
CA ARG A 33 -20.27 -1.00 -5.40
C ARG A 33 -21.12 -1.38 -4.17
N CYS A 34 -20.79 -0.86 -2.99
CA CYS A 34 -21.52 -1.00 -1.73
C CYS A 34 -22.03 0.35 -1.19
N GLY A 35 -21.92 1.42 -1.97
CA GLY A 35 -22.47 2.75 -1.65
C GLY A 35 -21.44 3.74 -1.11
N SER A 36 -20.14 3.45 -1.19
CA SER A 36 -19.10 4.33 -0.66
C SER A 36 -17.89 4.48 -1.59
N THR A 37 -17.03 5.44 -1.26
CA THR A 37 -15.75 5.73 -1.91
C THR A 37 -14.69 6.00 -0.85
N ASP A 38 -13.42 5.79 -1.20
CA ASP A 38 -12.29 6.18 -0.36
C ASP A 38 -11.43 7.21 -1.11
N PRO A 39 -11.37 8.48 -0.66
CA PRO A 39 -10.48 9.47 -1.27
C PRO A 39 -8.99 9.17 -1.02
N GLY A 40 -8.67 8.30 -0.07
CA GLY A 40 -7.32 7.84 0.25
C GLY A 40 -6.79 6.73 -0.66
N LEU A 41 -7.59 6.28 -1.64
CA LEU A 41 -7.20 5.23 -2.57
C LEU A 41 -7.60 5.57 -4.01
N LEU A 42 -6.61 5.56 -4.90
CA LEU A 42 -6.80 5.67 -6.34
C LEU A 42 -6.81 4.29 -6.96
N ALA A 43 -7.78 4.02 -7.83
CA ALA A 43 -7.82 2.77 -8.58
C ALA A 43 -8.24 3.04 -10.03
N GLY A 44 -7.76 2.24 -10.96
CA GLY A 44 -8.13 2.41 -12.37
C GLY A 44 -7.25 1.62 -13.33
N PHE A 45 -7.33 2.01 -14.59
CA PHE A 45 -6.48 1.51 -15.66
C PHE A 45 -5.71 2.67 -16.27
N GLY A 46 -4.51 2.41 -16.75
CA GLY A 46 -3.74 3.41 -17.50
C GLY A 46 -3.02 2.78 -18.68
N LEU A 47 -2.70 3.62 -19.66
CA LEU A 47 -1.84 3.29 -20.78
C LEU A 47 -0.48 3.95 -20.56
N ARG A 48 0.57 3.14 -20.64
CA ARG A 48 1.94 3.62 -20.70
C ARG A 48 2.20 4.26 -22.07
N ALA A 49 3.30 5.03 -22.19
CA ALA A 49 3.67 5.66 -23.45
C ALA A 49 3.94 4.67 -24.60
N ASP A 50 4.33 3.43 -24.26
CA ASP A 50 4.51 2.32 -25.20
C ASP A 50 3.21 1.60 -25.59
N GLY A 51 2.05 2.09 -25.12
CA GLY A 51 0.73 1.53 -25.38
C GLY A 51 0.33 0.35 -24.50
N GLN A 52 1.20 -0.08 -23.57
CA GLN A 52 0.86 -1.19 -22.67
C GLN A 52 -0.15 -0.74 -21.60
N ALA A 53 -1.25 -1.49 -21.49
CA ALA A 53 -2.24 -1.30 -20.43
C ALA A 53 -1.76 -1.90 -19.10
N VAL A 54 -1.96 -1.15 -18.01
CA VAL A 54 -1.70 -1.61 -16.64
C VAL A 54 -2.83 -1.11 -15.74
N ALA A 55 -3.39 -1.99 -14.92
CA ALA A 55 -4.29 -1.60 -13.86
C ALA A 55 -3.49 -1.05 -12.67
N TYR A 56 -3.98 -0.01 -12.01
CA TYR A 56 -3.34 0.55 -10.84
C TYR A 56 -4.26 0.56 -9.62
N VAL A 57 -3.67 0.35 -8.45
CA VAL A 57 -4.28 0.56 -7.13
C VAL A 57 -3.24 1.25 -6.25
N ALA A 58 -3.53 2.45 -5.77
CA ALA A 58 -2.54 3.28 -5.10
C ALA A 58 -3.11 3.92 -3.84
N GLN A 59 -2.45 3.71 -2.70
CA GLN A 59 -2.76 4.41 -1.44
C GLN A 59 -2.12 5.80 -1.43
N CYS A 60 -2.79 6.77 -0.80
CA CYS A 60 -2.42 8.19 -0.88
C CYS A 60 -1.78 8.75 0.41
N GLY A 61 -1.23 7.90 1.27
CA GLY A 61 -0.60 8.33 2.53
C GLY A 61 -1.59 8.60 3.66
N THR A 62 -2.81 8.07 3.57
CA THR A 62 -3.86 8.19 4.60
C THR A 62 -4.36 6.82 5.05
N PRO A 63 -5.03 6.72 6.20
CA PRO A 63 -5.62 5.46 6.63
C PRO A 63 -6.62 4.93 5.59
N THR A 64 -6.35 3.76 5.02
CA THR A 64 -7.21 3.20 3.97
C THR A 64 -8.51 2.68 4.57
N ARG A 65 -9.64 3.12 4.01
CA ARG A 65 -10.99 2.77 4.48
C ARG A 65 -11.45 1.43 3.91
N PRO A 66 -12.46 0.76 4.50
CA PRO A 66 -13.03 -0.47 3.97
C PRO A 66 -13.48 -0.37 2.50
N ALA A 67 -14.06 0.77 2.11
CA ALA A 67 -14.45 1.05 0.73
C ALA A 67 -13.24 1.07 -0.22
N GLY A 68 -12.08 1.53 0.24
CA GLY A 68 -10.83 1.50 -0.51
C GLY A 68 -10.40 0.07 -0.81
N TYR A 69 -10.29 -0.77 0.22
CA TYR A 69 -9.95 -2.19 0.04
C TYR A 69 -10.90 -2.92 -0.93
N ARG A 70 -12.21 -2.68 -0.83
CA ARG A 70 -13.17 -3.23 -1.81
C ARG A 70 -12.95 -2.73 -3.23
N ALA A 71 -12.68 -1.43 -3.40
CA ALA A 71 -12.37 -0.85 -4.71
C ALA A 71 -11.07 -1.44 -5.30
N ALA A 72 -10.07 -1.68 -4.45
CA ALA A 72 -8.83 -2.37 -4.82
C ALA A 72 -9.11 -3.81 -5.29
N ALA A 73 -9.77 -4.62 -4.46
CA ALA A 73 -10.11 -6.01 -4.78
C ALA A 73 -10.92 -6.10 -6.09
N ARG A 74 -11.91 -5.22 -6.27
CA ARG A 74 -12.70 -5.11 -7.51
C ARG A 74 -11.83 -4.80 -8.73
N THR A 75 -10.89 -3.88 -8.60
CA THR A 75 -9.99 -3.47 -9.70
C THR A 75 -9.04 -4.59 -10.07
N ILE A 76 -8.43 -5.25 -9.08
CA ILE A 76 -7.53 -6.40 -9.26
C ILE A 76 -8.26 -7.55 -9.97
N ARG A 77 -9.46 -7.92 -9.49
CA ARG A 77 -10.28 -8.98 -10.12
C ARG A 77 -10.74 -8.62 -11.53
N LEU A 78 -10.97 -7.33 -11.82
CA LEU A 78 -11.30 -6.88 -13.17
C LEU A 78 -10.08 -6.97 -14.09
N ALA A 79 -8.92 -6.51 -13.63
CA ALA A 79 -7.66 -6.60 -14.36
C ALA A 79 -7.31 -8.06 -14.69
N ASP A 80 -7.45 -8.98 -13.73
CA ASP A 80 -7.24 -10.41 -13.94
C ASP A 80 -8.14 -10.99 -15.04
N ARG A 81 -9.43 -10.63 -15.02
CA ARG A 81 -10.38 -11.08 -16.07
C ARG A 81 -10.05 -10.54 -17.46
N LEU A 82 -9.44 -9.36 -17.53
CA LEU A 82 -9.06 -8.71 -18.79
C LEU A 82 -7.63 -9.09 -19.24
N GLY A 83 -6.89 -9.87 -18.44
CA GLY A 83 -5.50 -10.21 -18.75
C GLY A 83 -4.54 -9.03 -18.64
N VAL A 84 -4.88 -8.01 -17.83
CA VAL A 84 -4.09 -6.79 -17.68
C VAL A 84 -3.23 -6.88 -16.40
N PRO A 85 -1.91 -6.63 -16.46
CA PRO A 85 -1.06 -6.64 -15.26
C PRO A 85 -1.45 -5.52 -14.29
N VAL A 86 -1.16 -5.74 -13.01
CA VAL A 86 -1.52 -4.81 -11.92
C VAL A 86 -0.27 -4.21 -11.30
N LEU A 87 -0.28 -2.89 -11.12
CA LEU A 87 0.66 -2.15 -10.29
C LEU A 87 -0.04 -1.69 -9.00
N THR A 88 0.47 -2.11 -7.85
CA THR A 88 0.03 -1.56 -6.56
C THR A 88 1.08 -0.61 -5.98
N LEU A 89 0.63 0.55 -5.51
CA LEU A 89 1.46 1.56 -4.87
C LEU A 89 1.04 1.66 -3.40
N VAL A 90 1.96 1.31 -2.49
CA VAL A 90 1.69 1.25 -1.05
C VAL A 90 2.22 2.50 -0.37
N ASP A 91 1.32 3.21 0.30
CA ASP A 91 1.58 4.39 1.13
C ASP A 91 0.41 4.61 2.08
N THR A 92 0.47 4.00 3.25
CA THR A 92 -0.54 4.14 4.29
C THR A 92 0.07 3.97 5.68
N PRO A 93 -0.36 4.75 6.68
CA PRO A 93 -0.06 4.46 8.07
C PRO A 93 -0.77 3.20 8.59
N GLY A 94 -1.76 2.68 7.84
CA GLY A 94 -2.53 1.49 8.17
C GLY A 94 -3.99 1.58 7.72
N ALA A 95 -4.80 0.59 8.04
CA ALA A 95 -6.23 0.68 7.82
C ALA A 95 -6.87 1.72 8.76
N ALA A 96 -7.94 2.38 8.31
CA ALA A 96 -8.81 3.14 9.20
C ALA A 96 -9.37 2.18 10.27
N ASN A 97 -9.29 2.59 11.53
CA ASN A 97 -9.60 1.78 12.71
C ASN A 97 -10.64 2.46 13.64
N ASP A 98 -11.37 3.43 13.11
CA ASP A 98 -12.49 4.05 13.82
C ASP A 98 -13.74 3.14 13.83
N ALA A 99 -14.72 3.50 14.65
CA ALA A 99 -15.94 2.70 14.81
C ALA A 99 -16.76 2.59 13.52
N GLU A 100 -16.65 3.54 12.59
CA GLU A 100 -17.33 3.48 11.31
C GLU A 100 -16.66 2.46 10.39
N ALA A 101 -15.33 2.46 10.33
CA ALA A 101 -14.54 1.48 9.59
C ALA A 101 -14.82 0.04 10.07
N GLU A 102 -14.90 -0.18 11.38
CA GLU A 102 -15.24 -1.48 11.96
C GLU A 102 -16.66 -1.92 11.59
N ARG A 103 -17.67 -1.03 11.75
CA ARG A 103 -19.06 -1.32 11.33
C ARG A 103 -19.17 -1.59 9.84
N ALA A 104 -18.37 -0.90 9.03
CA ALA A 104 -18.28 -1.10 7.61
C ALA A 104 -17.43 -2.33 7.21
N GLY A 105 -16.92 -3.12 8.16
CA GLY A 105 -16.27 -4.40 7.89
C GLY A 105 -14.83 -4.29 7.38
N ALA A 106 -13.99 -3.47 8.04
CA ALA A 106 -12.57 -3.31 7.69
C ALA A 106 -11.81 -4.64 7.55
N GLY A 107 -11.93 -5.54 8.52
CA GLY A 107 -11.27 -6.84 8.48
C GLY A 107 -11.66 -7.69 7.27
N ALA A 108 -12.96 -7.75 6.95
CA ALA A 108 -13.45 -8.49 5.79
C ALA A 108 -13.00 -7.87 4.47
N ALA A 109 -12.95 -6.54 4.37
CA ALA A 109 -12.49 -5.84 3.18
C ALA A 109 -10.97 -6.06 2.94
N ILE A 110 -10.17 -6.03 3.99
CA ILE A 110 -8.73 -6.37 3.95
C ILE A 110 -8.54 -7.82 3.49
N ALA A 111 -9.26 -8.76 4.10
CA ALA A 111 -9.19 -10.18 3.76
C ALA A 111 -9.58 -10.46 2.29
N ASP A 112 -10.62 -9.78 1.78
CA ASP A 112 -11.02 -9.91 0.36
C ASP A 112 -9.96 -9.36 -0.60
N THR A 113 -9.25 -8.30 -0.20
CA THR A 113 -8.15 -7.74 -0.99
C THR A 113 -6.96 -8.71 -1.05
N PHE A 114 -6.61 -9.33 0.09
CA PHE A 114 -5.63 -10.42 0.13
C PHE A 114 -6.00 -11.56 -0.81
N ALA A 115 -7.26 -12.01 -0.77
CA ALA A 115 -7.73 -13.06 -1.64
C ALA A 115 -7.66 -12.66 -3.12
N ALA A 116 -7.95 -11.40 -3.46
CA ALA A 116 -7.85 -10.90 -4.82
C ALA A 116 -6.40 -10.89 -5.34
N ILE A 117 -5.42 -10.50 -4.52
CA ILE A 117 -4.00 -10.57 -4.89
C ILE A 117 -3.55 -12.02 -5.03
N ALA A 118 -3.85 -12.85 -4.03
CA ALA A 118 -3.39 -14.24 -4.01
C ALA A 118 -3.98 -15.09 -5.16
N ALA A 119 -5.19 -14.76 -5.62
CA ALA A 119 -5.86 -15.44 -6.71
C ALA A 119 -5.55 -14.86 -8.10
N ALA A 120 -4.84 -13.72 -8.18
CA ALA A 120 -4.51 -13.10 -9.45
C ALA A 120 -3.57 -14.01 -10.27
N ARG A 121 -3.92 -14.21 -11.55
CA ARG A 121 -3.14 -14.97 -12.54
C ARG A 121 -2.30 -14.03 -13.40
N VAL A 122 -2.76 -12.78 -13.58
CA VAL A 122 -1.96 -11.70 -14.15
C VAL A 122 -0.84 -11.29 -13.20
N PRO A 123 0.29 -10.77 -13.70
CA PRO A 123 1.35 -10.25 -12.85
C PRO A 123 0.84 -9.10 -11.97
N VAL A 124 1.09 -9.19 -10.66
CA VAL A 124 0.89 -8.10 -9.70
C VAL A 124 2.26 -7.66 -9.22
N THR A 125 2.57 -6.37 -9.37
CA THR A 125 3.83 -5.76 -8.89
C THR A 125 3.50 -4.71 -7.85
N THR A 126 4.18 -4.74 -6.71
CA THR A 126 4.01 -3.74 -5.65
C THR A 126 5.24 -2.86 -5.55
N LEU A 127 5.03 -1.56 -5.41
CA LEU A 127 6.05 -0.61 -4.97
C LEU A 127 5.58 0.08 -3.69
N VAL A 128 6.34 -0.07 -2.60
CA VAL A 128 6.14 0.71 -1.38
C VAL A 128 6.80 2.06 -1.58
N ILE A 129 5.98 3.10 -1.73
CA ILE A 129 6.42 4.48 -2.05
C ILE A 129 6.31 5.41 -0.84
N GLY A 130 6.12 4.90 0.37
CA GLY A 130 5.87 5.69 1.56
C GLY A 130 5.80 4.83 2.80
N GLU A 131 4.71 4.95 3.55
CA GLU A 131 4.49 4.11 4.72
C GLU A 131 3.88 2.76 4.31
N GLY A 132 4.49 1.66 4.75
CA GLY A 132 3.92 0.32 4.68
C GLY A 132 3.34 -0.06 6.05
N GLY A 133 2.17 0.49 6.40
CA GLY A 133 1.54 0.26 7.69
C GLY A 133 0.74 -1.05 7.79
N SER A 134 1.28 -2.04 8.49
CA SER A 134 0.58 -3.23 9.00
C SER A 134 -0.20 -4.00 7.92
N GLY A 135 -1.29 -4.67 8.33
CA GLY A 135 -2.20 -5.40 7.45
C GLY A 135 -2.83 -4.52 6.36
N GLY A 136 -2.93 -3.21 6.57
CA GLY A 136 -3.50 -2.30 5.58
C GLY A 136 -2.61 -2.05 4.37
N ALA A 137 -1.30 -1.97 4.58
CA ALA A 137 -0.32 -1.99 3.48
C ALA A 137 -0.16 -3.39 2.89
N LEU A 138 -0.07 -4.41 3.75
CA LEU A 138 0.14 -5.80 3.34
C LEU A 138 -0.98 -6.34 2.46
N ALA A 139 -2.22 -5.87 2.64
CA ALA A 139 -3.36 -6.21 1.79
C ALA A 139 -3.13 -5.93 0.29
N LEU A 140 -2.23 -4.99 -0.04
CA LEU A 140 -1.89 -4.60 -1.40
C LEU A 140 -0.53 -5.12 -1.87
N ALA A 141 0.22 -5.84 -1.02
CA ALA A 141 1.57 -6.30 -1.34
C ALA A 141 1.56 -7.65 -2.06
N ALA A 142 2.21 -7.71 -3.22
CA ALA A 142 2.36 -8.91 -4.03
C ALA A 142 3.50 -9.80 -3.49
N PRO A 143 3.22 -11.04 -3.05
CA PRO A 143 4.24 -11.96 -2.58
C PRO A 143 5.31 -12.22 -3.66
N GLY A 144 6.58 -12.06 -3.32
CA GLY A 144 7.70 -12.31 -4.24
C GLY A 144 7.91 -11.26 -5.35
N ASN A 145 7.03 -10.25 -5.45
CA ASN A 145 7.12 -9.16 -6.43
C ASN A 145 6.82 -7.79 -5.80
N THR A 146 7.29 -7.62 -4.56
CA THR A 146 7.22 -6.35 -3.82
C THR A 146 8.58 -5.67 -3.84
N HIS A 147 8.60 -4.40 -4.22
CA HIS A 147 9.76 -3.51 -4.25
C HIS A 147 9.53 -2.35 -3.27
N VAL A 148 10.62 -1.72 -2.84
CA VAL A 148 10.57 -0.62 -1.87
C VAL A 148 11.41 0.56 -2.38
N THR A 149 10.98 1.80 -2.13
CA THR A 149 11.84 2.96 -2.40
C THR A 149 12.83 3.17 -1.27
N ALA A 150 13.98 3.79 -1.55
CA ALA A 150 15.03 4.06 -0.57
C ALA A 150 14.58 4.90 0.65
N ASP A 151 13.46 5.60 0.51
CA ASP A 151 12.87 6.51 1.50
C ASP A 151 11.53 6.01 2.07
N SER A 152 11.16 4.76 1.82
CA SER A 152 9.98 4.09 2.38
C SER A 152 10.29 3.29 3.67
N TYR A 153 9.25 2.78 4.34
CA TYR A 153 9.40 1.66 5.28
C TYR A 153 8.22 0.69 5.18
N PHE A 154 8.37 -0.53 5.71
CA PHE A 154 7.26 -1.49 5.86
C PHE A 154 7.36 -2.14 7.24
N SER A 155 6.28 -2.13 8.02
CA SER A 155 6.25 -2.71 9.37
C SER A 155 4.88 -3.29 9.71
N VAL A 156 4.87 -4.32 10.57
CA VAL A 156 3.62 -4.90 11.12
C VAL A 156 2.88 -3.92 12.04
N ILE A 157 3.59 -2.95 12.61
CA ILE A 157 3.04 -1.97 13.55
C ILE A 157 3.84 -0.66 13.47
N ALA A 158 3.16 0.47 13.65
CA ALA A 158 3.84 1.76 13.76
C ALA A 158 4.80 1.74 14.98
N PRO A 159 6.04 2.25 14.86
CA PRO A 159 7.01 2.22 15.96
C PRO A 159 6.51 2.87 17.25
N GLU A 160 5.73 3.94 17.13
CA GLU A 160 5.11 4.63 18.27
C GLU A 160 4.15 3.72 19.04
N LEU A 161 3.33 2.96 18.32
CA LEU A 161 2.38 2.01 18.90
C LEU A 161 3.10 0.81 19.52
N ALA A 162 4.16 0.33 18.88
CA ALA A 162 4.99 -0.74 19.44
C ALA A 162 5.64 -0.32 20.76
N ALA A 163 6.23 0.88 20.82
CA ALA A 163 6.81 1.42 22.04
C ALA A 163 5.77 1.54 23.16
N ALA A 164 4.59 2.07 22.85
CA ALA A 164 3.49 2.20 23.80
C ALA A 164 3.02 0.84 24.36
N ILE A 165 2.82 -0.17 23.50
CA ILE A 165 2.42 -1.53 23.92
C ILE A 165 3.48 -2.17 24.81
N LEU A 166 4.76 -1.97 24.47
CA LEU A 166 5.90 -2.48 25.24
C LEU A 166 6.19 -1.64 26.50
N LYS A 167 5.35 -0.64 26.81
CA LYS A 167 5.51 0.28 27.95
C LYS A 167 6.87 0.99 27.97
N ARG A 168 7.42 1.27 26.79
CA ARG A 168 8.66 2.03 26.61
C ARG A 168 8.34 3.53 26.55
N PRO A 169 9.23 4.39 27.05
CA PRO A 169 9.01 5.82 26.98
C PRO A 169 9.16 6.34 25.53
N PRO A 170 8.54 7.48 25.16
CA PRO A 170 8.47 7.95 23.78
C PRO A 170 9.83 8.14 23.08
N GLU A 171 10.87 8.50 23.82
CA GLU A 171 12.25 8.63 23.35
C GLU A 171 12.83 7.31 22.80
N GLU A 172 12.32 6.16 23.24
CA GLU A 172 12.72 4.84 22.75
C GLU A 172 12.01 4.43 21.45
N THR A 173 11.14 5.27 20.88
CA THR A 173 10.49 5.01 19.57
C THR A 173 11.54 4.78 18.48
N GLY A 174 12.64 5.54 18.50
CA GLY A 174 13.72 5.39 17.52
C GLY A 174 14.38 4.01 17.59
N ALA A 175 14.74 3.56 18.80
CA ALA A 175 15.32 2.24 19.03
C ALA A 175 14.32 1.11 18.73
N THR A 176 13.04 1.32 19.04
CA THR A 176 11.97 0.38 18.72
C THR A 176 11.79 0.23 17.21
N ALA A 177 11.86 1.33 16.44
CA ALA A 177 11.85 1.28 14.98
C ALA A 177 13.00 0.45 14.41
N ASP A 178 14.20 0.57 14.99
CA ASP A 178 15.38 -0.18 14.54
C ASP A 178 15.25 -1.68 14.87
N GLN A 179 14.68 -2.04 16.03
CA GLN A 179 14.36 -3.42 16.40
C GLN A 179 13.30 -4.05 15.50
N LEU A 180 12.37 -3.26 14.97
CA LEU A 180 11.35 -3.72 14.03
C LEU A 180 11.91 -4.04 12.63
N ARG A 181 13.15 -3.66 12.32
CA ARG A 181 13.81 -3.94 11.03
C ARG A 181 12.97 -3.52 9.82
N LEU A 182 12.44 -2.30 9.88
CA LEU A 182 11.46 -1.77 8.91
C LEU A 182 12.08 -1.06 7.69
N ARG A 183 13.40 -0.89 7.65
CA ARG A 183 14.08 -0.06 6.63
C ARG A 183 14.19 -0.84 5.30
N PRO A 184 14.29 -0.18 4.14
CA PRO A 184 14.37 -0.85 2.84
C PRO A 184 15.43 -1.95 2.75
N GLN A 185 16.63 -1.71 3.29
CA GLN A 185 17.70 -2.71 3.34
C GLN A 185 17.38 -3.90 4.25
N ASP A 186 16.69 -3.67 5.36
CA ASP A 186 16.28 -4.73 6.26
C ASP A 186 15.22 -5.62 5.58
N LEU A 187 14.28 -5.00 4.86
CA LEU A 187 13.20 -5.70 4.15
C LEU A 187 13.74 -6.61 3.04
N VAL A 188 14.78 -6.15 2.33
CA VAL A 188 15.47 -6.97 1.31
C VAL A 188 16.25 -8.12 1.97
N GLU A 189 16.99 -7.84 3.05
CA GLU A 189 17.73 -8.86 3.79
C GLU A 189 16.81 -9.95 4.36
N LEU A 190 15.62 -9.55 4.82
CA LEU A 190 14.58 -10.45 5.33
C LEU A 190 13.80 -11.20 4.22
N GLY A 191 14.02 -10.89 2.95
CA GLY A 191 13.29 -11.47 1.82
C GLY A 191 11.83 -11.00 1.70
N ILE A 192 11.44 -9.94 2.41
CA ILE A 192 10.10 -9.33 2.35
C ILE A 192 9.97 -8.51 1.06
N ALA A 193 11.04 -7.77 0.72
CA ALA A 193 11.14 -7.01 -0.53
C ALA A 193 12.19 -7.65 -1.46
N ARG A 194 11.93 -7.59 -2.76
CA ARG A 194 12.82 -8.12 -3.79
C ARG A 194 14.01 -7.19 -4.04
N SER A 195 13.78 -5.89 -4.07
CA SER A 195 14.83 -4.90 -4.30
C SER A 195 14.44 -3.52 -3.78
N ILE A 196 15.46 -2.68 -3.61
CA ILE A 196 15.30 -1.25 -3.42
C ILE A 196 15.34 -0.58 -4.80
N VAL A 197 14.38 0.30 -5.06
CA VAL A 197 14.32 1.14 -6.27
C VAL A 197 14.79 2.54 -5.90
N THR A 198 15.65 3.12 -6.74
CA THR A 198 16.29 4.44 -6.56
C THR A 198 15.98 5.36 -7.72
#